data_AF-A0A5M9IRR7-F1
#
_entry.id   AF-A0A5M9IRR7-F1
#
_cell.length_a   1.000
_cell.length_b   1.000
_cell.length_c   1.000
_cell.angle_alpha   90.00
_cell.angle_beta   90.00
_cell.angle_gamma   90.00
#
_symmetry.space_group_name_H-M   'P 1'
#
loop_
_entity.id
_entity.type
_entity.pdbx_description
1 polymer ?
#
loop_
_entity_poly.entity_id
_entity_poly.type
_entity_poly.pdbx_seq_one_letter_code
_entity_poly.pdbx_strand_id
1 'polypeptide(L)' 'MEPDQGEKQVGINDCCEASMNQIEDGKSADGFVKTSERNPIGKDMAFYTCSKCEVRWCHTQQTFDPFKSTWAEVN' A
#
# COMPACT_ATOMS: atom_id res chain seq x y z
N MET A 1 30.57 8.42 -5.20
CA MET A 1 30.03 8.20 -3.85
C MET A 1 28.53 8.23 -4.00
N GLU A 2 27.89 7.10 -3.65
CA GLU A 2 26.45 6.90 -3.39
C GLU A 2 25.48 7.11 -4.57
N PRO A 3 24.92 6.05 -5.17
CA PRO A 3 23.67 6.19 -5.89
C PRO A 3 22.57 6.45 -4.86
N ASP A 4 22.02 7.66 -4.92
CA ASP A 4 20.73 8.06 -4.36
C ASP A 4 19.77 6.87 -4.49
N GLN A 5 19.33 6.34 -3.34
CA GLN A 5 18.41 5.22 -3.30
C GLN A 5 17.08 5.71 -3.85
N GLY A 6 16.97 5.67 -5.18
CA GLY A 6 15.73 5.81 -5.91
C GLY A 6 14.77 4.84 -5.28
N GLU A 7 13.84 5.39 -4.52
CA GLU A 7 12.66 4.73 -4.01
C GLU A 7 12.09 3.99 -5.20
N LYS A 8 12.29 2.67 -5.23
CA LYS A 8 11.81 1.81 -6.30
C LYS A 8 10.31 1.86 -6.14
N GLN A 9 9.65 2.80 -6.82
CA GLN A 9 8.25 2.71 -7.19
C GLN A 9 8.15 1.39 -7.95
N VAL A 10 7.94 0.31 -7.19
CA VAL A 10 7.54 -0.97 -7.73
C VAL A 10 6.17 -0.66 -8.29
N GLY A 11 6.16 -0.39 -9.60
CA GLY A 11 4.97 -0.04 -10.35
C GLY A 11 3.89 -1.02 -9.96
N ILE A 12 2.79 -0.47 -9.45
CA ILE A 12 1.64 -1.24 -9.02
C ILE A 12 1.32 -2.24 -10.15
N ASN A 13 1.41 -3.52 -9.85
CA ASN A 13 1.07 -4.54 -10.85
C ASN A 13 -0.37 -4.27 -11.31
N ASP A 14 -0.64 -4.29 -12.62
CA ASP A 14 -1.97 -4.06 -13.23
C ASP A 14 -3.09 -4.84 -12.50
N CYS A 15 -2.76 -6.05 -12.03
CA CYS A 15 -3.63 -6.90 -11.23
C CYS A 15 -4.21 -6.23 -9.96
N CYS A 16 -3.41 -5.42 -9.27
CA CYS A 16 -3.74 -4.85 -7.96
C CYS A 16 -4.16 -3.38 -8.02
N GLU A 17 -3.86 -2.68 -9.11
CA GLU A 17 -4.11 -1.23 -9.26
C GLU A 17 -5.57 -0.87 -9.02
N ALA A 18 -6.50 -1.57 -9.66
CA ALA A 18 -7.93 -1.33 -9.47
C ALA A 18 -8.39 -1.57 -8.01
N SER A 19 -7.76 -2.51 -7.31
CA SER A 19 -8.08 -2.82 -5.90
C SER A 19 -7.53 -1.76 -4.96
N MET A 20 -6.32 -1.28 -5.20
CA MET A 20 -5.71 -0.20 -4.42
C MET A 20 -6.50 1.10 -4.54
N ASN A 21 -6.88 1.49 -5.77
CA ASN A 21 -7.68 2.68 -6.00
C ASN A 21 -9.06 2.60 -5.32
N GLN A 22 -9.68 1.40 -5.27
CA GLN A 22 -10.91 1.20 -4.51
C GLN A 22 -10.70 1.45 -3.01
N ILE A 23 -9.59 0.96 -2.44
CA ILE A 23 -9.27 1.17 -1.02
C ILE A 23 -9.01 2.65 -0.73
N GLU A 24 -8.31 3.36 -1.62
CA GLU A 24 -8.06 4.80 -1.49
C GLU A 24 -9.35 5.63 -1.57
N ASP A 25 -10.32 5.19 -2.38
CA ASP A 25 -11.66 5.78 -2.46
C ASP A 25 -12.56 5.39 -1.25
N GLY A 26 -12.03 4.64 -0.28
CA GLY A 26 -12.76 4.17 0.90
C GLY A 26 -13.73 3.02 0.61
N LYS A 27 -13.60 2.35 -0.54
CA LYS A 27 -14.40 1.20 -0.94
C LYS A 27 -13.72 -0.11 -0.53
N SER A 28 -14.54 -1.16 -0.44
CA SER A 28 -14.04 -2.51 -0.25
C SER A 28 -13.54 -3.06 -1.58
N ALA A 29 -12.27 -3.48 -1.64
CA ALA A 29 -11.71 -4.11 -2.83
C ALA A 29 -11.89 -5.63 -2.79
N ASP A 30 -12.79 -6.14 -3.64
CA ASP A 30 -13.03 -7.58 -3.78
C ASP A 30 -11.77 -8.26 -4.33
N GLY A 31 -11.20 -9.20 -3.56
CA GLY A 31 -9.91 -9.85 -3.86
C GLY A 31 -8.69 -9.17 -3.24
N PHE A 32 -8.85 -8.18 -2.37
CA PHE A 32 -7.77 -7.60 -1.56
C PHE A 32 -8.09 -7.74 -0.07
N VAL A 33 -7.45 -8.69 0.59
CA VAL A 33 -7.76 -9.02 1.99
C VAL A 33 -6.80 -8.26 2.89
N LYS A 34 -7.34 -7.43 3.80
CA LYS A 34 -6.54 -6.82 4.87
C LYS A 34 -6.10 -7.91 5.84
N THR A 35 -4.80 -8.16 5.91
CA THR A 35 -4.22 -9.21 6.75
C THR A 35 -3.73 -8.68 8.09
N SER A 36 -3.31 -7.43 8.16
CA SER A 36 -2.80 -6.81 9.39
C SER A 36 -2.86 -5.30 9.30
N GLU A 37 -2.72 -4.64 10.44
CA GLU A 37 -2.49 -3.20 10.54
C GLU A 37 -1.47 -2.87 11.61
N ARG A 38 -0.80 -1.74 11.46
CA ARG A 38 0.10 -1.13 12.43
C ARG A 38 -0.11 0.37 12.39
N ASN A 39 -0.23 0.99 13.55
CA ASN A 39 -0.50 2.43 13.64
C ASN A 39 0.65 3.11 14.42
N PRO A 40 1.87 3.18 13.85
CA PRO A 40 2.96 3.94 14.46
C PRO A 40 2.58 5.42 14.57
N ILE A 41 3.23 6.15 15.49
CA ILE A 41 2.95 7.57 15.68
C ILE A 41 3.13 8.32 14.36
N GLY A 42 2.05 8.93 13.89
CA GLY A 42 2.03 9.77 12.69
C GLY A 42 1.77 9.06 11.36
N LYS A 43 1.57 7.74 11.36
CA LYS A 43 1.24 6.98 10.16
C LYS A 43 0.32 5.81 10.49
N ASP A 44 -0.67 5.58 9.63
CA ASP A 44 -1.46 4.36 9.61
C ASP A 44 -0.90 3.43 8.54
N MET A 45 -0.59 2.19 8.89
CA MET A 45 -0.10 1.18 7.95
C MET A 45 -1.06 0.01 7.92
N ALA A 46 -1.68 -0.24 6.78
CA ALA A 46 -2.55 -1.38 6.56
C ALA A 46 -1.90 -2.34 5.55
N PHE A 47 -1.84 -3.61 5.90
CA PHE A 47 -1.27 -4.68 5.08
C PHE A 47 -2.37 -5.46 4.42
N TYR A 48 -2.24 -5.67 3.11
CA TYR A 48 -3.19 -6.36 2.27
C TYR A 48 -2.52 -7.49 1.51
N THR A 49 -3.30 -8.49 1.12
CA THR A 49 -2.85 -9.57 0.26
C THR A 49 -3.83 -9.72 -0.89
N CYS A 50 -3.31 -9.65 -2.11
CA CYS A 50 -4.11 -9.87 -3.30
C CYS A 50 -4.47 -11.35 -3.39
N SER A 51 -5.74 -11.69 -3.46
CA SER A 51 -6.20 -13.08 -3.62
C SER A 51 -5.98 -13.61 -5.04
N LYS A 52 -5.65 -12.74 -6.02
CA LYS A 52 -5.43 -13.14 -7.42
C LYS A 52 -3.96 -13.46 -7.71
N CYS A 53 -3.05 -12.58 -7.33
CA CYS A 53 -1.61 -12.75 -7.57
C CYS A 53 -0.82 -13.12 -6.30
N GLU A 54 -1.49 -13.23 -5.15
CA GLU A 54 -0.88 -13.57 -3.84
C GLU A 54 0.19 -12.58 -3.35
N VAL A 55 0.36 -11.46 -4.05
CA VAL A 55 1.28 -10.38 -3.67
C VAL A 55 0.74 -9.63 -2.46
N ARG A 56 1.63 -9.32 -1.53
CA ARG A 56 1.32 -8.56 -0.33
C ARG A 56 1.69 -7.10 -0.53
N TRP A 57 0.84 -6.22 -0.03
CA TRP A 57 0.97 -4.78 -0.18
C TRP A 57 0.80 -4.09 1.15
N CYS A 58 1.52 -2.99 1.35
CA CYS A 58 1.41 -2.12 2.50
C CYS A 58 0.91 -0.75 2.03
N HIS A 59 -0.27 -0.37 2.51
CA HIS A 59 -0.80 0.98 2.38
C HIS A 59 -0.35 1.80 3.59
N THR A 60 0.37 2.88 3.37
CA THR A 60 0.80 3.79 4.44
C THR A 60 0.13 5.14 4.25
N GLN A 61 -0.68 5.56 5.21
CA GLN A 61 -1.35 6.85 5.24
C GLN A 61 -0.75 7.72 6.35
N GLN A 62 -0.22 8.89 6.01
CA GLN A 62 0.27 9.84 7.00
C GLN A 62 -0.92 10.44 7.76
N THR A 63 -0.84 10.46 9.10
CA THR A 63 -1.88 11.03 9.96
C THR A 63 -1.57 12.47 10.38
N PHE A 64 -0.41 13.00 9.95
CA PHE A 64 -0.02 14.39 10.09
C PHE A 64 0.40 14.95 8.74
N ASP A 65 0.31 16.27 8.61
CA ASP A 65 0.68 16.99 7.40
C ASP A 65 2.13 16.65 6.96
N PRO A 66 2.36 16.32 5.68
CA PRO A 66 1.36 16.22 4.60
C PRO A 66 0.59 14.89 4.66
N PHE A 67 -0.75 14.93 4.59
CA PHE A 67 -1.62 13.75 4.54
C PHE A 67 -1.42 12.97 3.22
N LYS A 68 -0.32 12.25 3.10
CA LYS A 68 0.04 11.44 1.93
C LYS A 68 -0.29 9.98 2.18
N SER A 69 -0.74 9.31 1.12
CA SER A 69 -0.89 7.86 1.06
C SER A 69 0.11 7.28 0.09
N THR A 70 0.73 6.16 0.44
CA THR A 70 1.62 5.41 -0.45
C THR A 70 1.36 3.92 -0.37
N TRP A 71 1.63 3.24 -1.48
CA TRP A 71 1.57 1.78 -1.59
C TRP A 71 2.97 1.22 -1.80
N ALA A 72 3.31 0.16 -1.08
CA ALA A 72 4.56 -0.56 -1.24
C ALA A 72 4.31 -2.07 -1.26
N GLU A 73 4.93 -2.77 -2.21
CA GLU A 73 4.95 -4.24 -2.22
C GLU A 73 5.80 -4.74 -1.04
N VAL A 74 5.32 -5.75 -0.32
CA VAL A 74 6.04 -6.36 0.80
C VAL A 74 6.20 -7.86 0.55
N ASN A 75 7.42 -8.38 0.76
CA ASN A 75 7.74 -9.79 0.57
C ASN A 75 7.67 -10.53 1.92
#